data_AF-A0A4R4W227-F1
#
_entry.id   AF-A0A4R4W227-F1
#
_cell.length_a   1.000
_cell.length_b   1.000
_cell.length_c   1.000
_cell.angle_alpha   90.00
_cell.angle_beta   90.00
_cell.angle_gamma   90.00
#
_symmetry.space_group_name_H-M   'P 1'
#
loop_
_entity.id
_entity.type
_entity.pdbx_description
1 polymer ?
#
loop_
_entity_poly.entity_id
_entity_poly.type
_entity_poly.pdbx_seq_one_letter_code
_entity_poly.pdbx_strand_id
1 'polypeptide(L)'
;MSDDKVIIYEETGADPETDVLVIQNASGRTRVRAVGDPAQMPELVTGLVAEGVDHVELCGGFGARRHAEAVRASGGGVPVGAIYYGFESLTGVASFKARFEAGQALSEAFIIVHEGADPSADRVVLDKDGGGSTTLVGVPDAAAAAEVAGKMAAGLQLIELYGTPGPDAAEPVIRAVETAGVPVGVIAHRR
;
A
#
# COMPACT_ATOMS: atom_id res chain seq x y z
N MET A 1 -7.28 3.43 21.53
CA MET A 1 -7.08 4.77 20.96
C MET A 1 -7.37 4.64 19.48
N SER A 2 -8.04 5.61 18.86
CA SER A 2 -8.30 5.63 17.42
C SER A 2 -6.94 5.83 16.72
N ASP A 3 -6.50 4.88 15.91
CA ASP A 3 -5.21 4.90 15.20
C ASP A 3 -5.30 5.81 13.95
N ASP A 4 -4.35 6.71 13.72
CA ASP A 4 -4.24 7.54 12.51
C ASP A 4 -3.01 7.16 11.69
N LYS A 5 -3.24 6.51 10.55
CA LYS A 5 -2.21 5.96 9.67
C LYS A 5 -2.23 6.64 8.31
N VAL A 6 -1.05 6.83 7.73
CA VAL A 6 -0.92 7.29 6.34
C VAL A 6 -0.09 6.32 5.52
N ILE A 7 -0.65 5.90 4.39
CA ILE A 7 0.03 5.13 3.36
C ILE A 7 0.52 6.11 2.29
N ILE A 8 1.79 6.00 1.92
CA ILE A 8 2.42 6.81 0.86
C ILE A 8 2.79 5.89 -0.30
N TYR A 9 2.39 6.26 -1.51
CA TYR A 9 2.78 5.57 -2.74
C TYR A 9 3.26 6.55 -3.81
N GLU A 10 3.96 6.03 -4.84
CA GLU A 10 4.46 6.82 -5.97
C GLU A 10 3.44 6.79 -7.11
N GLU A 11 3.01 7.95 -7.60
CA GLU A 11 2.19 8.10 -8.81
C GLU A 11 2.59 9.38 -9.54
N THR A 12 2.91 9.29 -10.82
CA THR A 12 3.57 10.39 -11.53
C THR A 12 2.66 11.61 -11.63
N GLY A 13 3.15 12.78 -11.20
CA GLY A 13 2.39 14.03 -11.26
C GLY A 13 1.31 14.18 -10.19
N ALA A 14 1.23 13.27 -9.22
CA ALA A 14 0.32 13.38 -8.09
C ALA A 14 0.70 14.53 -7.14
N ASP A 15 -0.31 15.06 -6.45
CA ASP A 15 -0.15 16.08 -5.41
C ASP A 15 -0.10 15.42 -4.01
N PRO A 16 1.03 15.50 -3.28
CA PRO A 16 1.17 14.87 -1.98
C PRO A 16 0.30 15.48 -0.88
N GLU A 17 -0.28 16.66 -1.09
CA GLU A 17 -1.15 17.31 -0.11
C GLU A 17 -2.60 16.79 -0.14
N THR A 18 -2.95 15.99 -1.15
CA THR A 18 -4.30 15.48 -1.33
C THR A 18 -4.41 14.00 -0.93
N ASP A 19 -5.37 13.69 -0.06
CA ASP A 19 -5.74 12.31 0.25
C ASP A 19 -6.51 11.71 -0.93
N VAL A 20 -6.01 10.60 -1.47
CA VAL A 20 -6.63 9.84 -2.56
C VAL A 20 -7.76 8.95 -2.05
N LEU A 21 -7.58 8.39 -0.86
CA LEU A 21 -8.57 7.61 -0.13
C LEU A 21 -8.46 7.96 1.36
N VAL A 22 -9.62 8.13 2.01
CA VAL A 22 -9.73 8.24 3.46
C VAL A 22 -10.73 7.20 3.95
N ILE A 23 -10.26 6.29 4.80
CA ILE A 23 -11.09 5.34 5.54
C ILE A 23 -11.15 5.86 6.97
N GLN A 24 -12.34 6.20 7.46
CA GLN A 24 -12.50 6.72 8.82
C GLN A 24 -13.76 6.17 9.48
N ASN A 25 -13.58 5.57 10.66
CA ASN A 25 -14.66 5.04 11.48
C ASN A 25 -14.27 5.09 12.98
N ALA A 26 -14.96 4.30 13.83
CA ALA A 26 -14.70 4.27 15.27
C ALA A 26 -13.33 3.67 15.66
N SER A 27 -12.74 2.85 14.79
CA SER A 27 -11.46 2.17 15.02
C SER A 27 -10.26 3.04 14.67
N GLY A 28 -10.42 4.01 13.77
CA GLY A 28 -9.32 4.88 13.38
C GLY A 28 -9.57 5.69 12.12
N ARG A 29 -8.46 6.19 11.57
CA ARG A 29 -8.36 6.81 10.26
C ARG A 29 -7.16 6.24 9.49
N THR A 30 -7.39 5.77 8.27
CA THR A 30 -6.31 5.49 7.30
C THR A 30 -6.44 6.43 6.12
N ARG A 31 -5.37 7.15 5.79
CA ARG A 31 -5.26 7.98 4.59
C ARG A 31 -4.30 7.36 3.60
N VAL A 32 -4.55 7.55 2.31
CA VAL A 32 -3.61 7.18 1.23
C VAL A 32 -3.23 8.44 0.48
N ARG A 33 -1.93 8.77 0.44
CA ARG A 33 -1.37 9.93 -0.26
C ARG A 33 -0.40 9.46 -1.34
N ALA A 34 -0.39 10.18 -2.45
CA ALA A 34 0.46 9.91 -3.60
C ALA A 34 1.54 10.98 -3.72
N VAL A 35 2.80 10.60 -3.90
CA VAL A 35 3.87 11.54 -4.26
C VAL A 35 4.12 11.49 -5.77
N GLY A 36 4.19 12.67 -6.39
CA GLY A 36 4.52 12.86 -7.81
C GLY A 36 5.98 12.57 -8.14
N ASP A 37 6.87 12.84 -7.19
CA ASP A 37 8.30 12.52 -7.22
C ASP A 37 8.66 11.87 -5.87
N PRO A 38 9.31 10.69 -5.84
CA PRO A 38 9.76 10.07 -4.60
C PRO A 38 10.67 10.95 -3.73
N ALA A 39 11.30 12.00 -4.27
CA ALA A 39 12.06 12.98 -3.49
C ALA A 39 11.19 13.85 -2.56
N GLN A 40 9.87 13.91 -2.79
CA GLN A 40 8.91 14.62 -1.92
C GLN A 40 8.59 13.84 -0.64
N MET A 41 8.80 12.52 -0.63
CA MET A 41 8.41 11.65 0.47
C MET A 41 8.99 12.09 1.83
N PRO A 42 10.28 12.45 1.99
CA PRO A 42 10.81 12.84 3.29
C PRO A 42 10.13 14.09 3.87
N GLU A 43 9.84 15.09 3.05
CA GLU A 43 9.14 16.30 3.50
C GLU A 43 7.71 15.99 3.92
N LEU A 44 6.99 15.17 3.14
CA LEU A 44 5.66 14.69 3.49
C LEU A 44 5.69 13.94 4.84
N VAL A 45 6.66 13.05 5.07
CA VAL A 45 6.80 12.33 6.36
C VAL A 45 7.01 13.31 7.51
N THR A 46 7.90 14.30 7.37
CA THR A 46 8.09 15.32 8.41
C THR A 46 6.81 16.10 8.70
N GLY A 47 6.05 16.46 7.66
CA GLY A 47 4.74 17.10 7.79
C GLY A 47 3.74 16.24 8.55
N LEU A 48 3.63 14.96 8.21
CA LEU A 48 2.74 14.00 8.87
C LEU A 48 3.09 13.81 10.35
N VAL A 49 4.38 13.79 10.72
CA VAL A 49 4.77 13.77 12.14
C VAL A 49 4.31 15.04 12.86
N ALA A 50 4.40 16.20 12.21
CA ALA A 50 3.89 17.45 12.78
C ALA A 50 2.36 17.50 12.88
N GLU A 51 1.64 16.82 11.97
CA GLU A 51 0.18 16.62 12.04
C GLU A 51 -0.23 15.70 13.22
N GLY A 52 0.71 14.90 13.74
CA GLY A 52 0.47 13.99 14.86
C GLY A 52 -0.11 12.64 14.46
N VAL A 53 0.27 12.11 13.30
CA VAL A 53 -0.11 10.75 12.90
C VAL A 53 0.52 9.70 13.82
N ASP A 54 -0.08 8.53 13.90
CA ASP A 54 0.44 7.41 14.69
C ASP A 54 1.41 6.54 13.89
N HIS A 55 1.22 6.43 12.57
CA HIS A 55 1.99 5.54 11.72
C HIS A 55 2.11 5.99 10.25
N VAL A 56 3.24 5.66 9.60
CA VAL A 56 3.43 5.82 8.15
C VAL A 56 3.82 4.50 7.48
N GLU A 57 3.12 4.11 6.41
CA GLU A 57 3.43 2.93 5.59
C GLU A 57 3.83 3.34 4.18
N LEU A 58 4.89 2.75 3.64
CA LEU A 58 5.41 3.06 2.30
C LEU A 58 5.14 1.92 1.32
N CYS A 59 4.75 2.27 0.09
CA CYS A 59 4.70 1.37 -1.06
C CYS A 59 6.05 0.70 -1.36
N GLY A 60 6.02 -0.49 -1.96
CA GLY A 60 7.20 -1.30 -2.25
C GLY A 60 8.15 -0.63 -3.24
N GLY A 61 7.63 0.26 -4.08
CA GLY A 61 8.41 1.04 -5.05
C GLY A 61 9.52 1.89 -4.43
N PHE A 62 9.36 2.33 -3.18
CA PHE A 62 10.36 3.14 -2.48
C PHE A 62 11.65 2.35 -2.18
N GLY A 63 11.52 1.06 -1.91
CA GLY A 63 12.62 0.18 -1.50
C GLY A 63 13.33 0.61 -0.21
N ALA A 64 14.37 -0.15 0.17
CA ALA A 64 15.03 0.01 1.47
C ALA A 64 15.76 1.35 1.65
N ARG A 65 16.33 1.93 0.58
CA ARG A 65 17.07 3.19 0.68
C ARG A 65 16.16 4.36 1.08
N ARG A 66 15.03 4.51 0.38
CA ARG A 66 14.06 5.59 0.66
C ARG A 66 13.28 5.32 1.94
N HIS A 67 13.00 4.06 2.26
CA HIS A 67 12.46 3.71 3.58
C HIS A 67 13.40 4.20 4.71
N ALA A 68 14.71 4.01 4.59
CA ALA A 68 15.64 4.55 5.59
C ALA A 68 15.66 6.09 5.64
N GLU A 69 15.41 6.77 4.51
CA GLU A 69 15.23 8.23 4.47
C GLU A 69 13.97 8.67 5.22
N ALA A 70 12.85 7.97 5.02
CA ALA A 70 11.59 8.21 5.72
C ALA A 70 11.74 8.05 7.24
N VAL A 71 12.43 6.99 7.69
CA VAL A 71 12.72 6.76 9.11
C VAL A 71 13.55 7.90 9.72
N ARG A 72 14.48 8.48 8.95
CA ARG A 72 15.23 9.66 9.42
C ARG A 72 14.35 10.90 9.44
N ALA A 73 13.51 11.09 8.43
CA ALA A 73 12.59 12.22 8.32
C ALA A 73 11.52 12.23 9.42
N SER A 74 11.11 11.05 9.90
CA SER A 74 10.18 10.94 11.03
C SER A 74 10.80 11.34 12.37
N GLY A 75 12.13 11.47 12.45
CA GLY A 75 12.85 11.77 13.68
C GLY A 75 12.66 10.71 14.78
N GLY A 76 12.15 9.52 14.43
CA GLY A 76 11.71 8.52 15.39
C GLY A 76 10.42 8.86 16.13
N GLY A 77 9.69 9.91 15.73
CA GLY A 77 8.43 10.32 16.35
C GLY A 77 7.27 9.37 16.06
N VAL A 78 7.28 8.72 14.90
CA VAL A 78 6.29 7.70 14.50
C VAL A 78 7.01 6.50 13.87
N PRO A 79 6.48 5.27 14.03
CA PRO A 79 6.98 4.13 13.31
C PRO A 79 6.72 4.28 11.81
N VAL A 80 7.68 3.85 10.99
CA VAL A 80 7.58 3.81 9.54
C VAL A 80 7.75 2.37 9.08
N GLY A 81 6.78 1.87 8.31
CA GLY A 81 6.84 0.57 7.64
C GLY A 81 7.01 0.71 6.13
N ALA A 82 7.41 -0.38 5.47
CA ALA A 82 7.38 -0.47 4.01
C ALA A 82 6.97 -1.85 3.52
N ILE A 83 6.34 -1.91 2.35
CA ILE A 83 6.03 -3.16 1.68
C ILE A 83 7.32 -3.87 1.26
N TYR A 84 7.40 -5.15 1.60
CA TYR A 84 8.42 -6.07 1.08
C TYR A 84 7.77 -7.34 0.53
N TYR A 85 8.50 -8.03 -0.34
CA TYR A 85 8.01 -9.21 -1.04
C TYR A 85 8.71 -10.46 -0.53
N GLY A 86 7.90 -11.48 -0.25
CA GLY A 86 8.38 -12.83 0.07
C GLY A 86 9.07 -13.50 -1.13
N PHE A 87 9.77 -14.60 -0.85
CA PHE A 87 10.54 -15.33 -1.86
C PHE A 87 9.64 -15.89 -2.98
N GLU A 88 8.43 -16.29 -2.61
CA GLU A 88 7.35 -16.75 -3.48
C GLU A 88 6.91 -15.69 -4.49
N SER A 89 7.08 -14.40 -4.17
CA SER A 89 6.65 -13.27 -5.01
C SER A 89 7.77 -12.72 -5.91
N LEU A 90 9.03 -13.16 -5.75
CA LEU A 90 10.19 -12.51 -6.39
C LEU A 90 10.10 -12.47 -7.92
N THR A 91 9.73 -13.58 -8.57
CA THR A 91 9.61 -13.60 -10.04
C THR A 91 8.48 -12.71 -10.52
N GLY A 92 7.35 -12.71 -9.81
CA GLY A 92 6.19 -11.88 -10.13
C GLY A 92 6.50 -10.39 -10.00
N VAL A 93 7.08 -9.97 -8.87
CA VAL A 93 7.41 -8.56 -8.65
C VAL A 93 8.56 -8.09 -9.56
N ALA A 94 9.54 -8.94 -9.88
CA ALA A 94 10.56 -8.62 -10.86
C ALA A 94 9.97 -8.36 -12.26
N SER A 95 8.99 -9.19 -12.66
CA SER A 95 8.24 -9.01 -13.91
C SER A 95 7.37 -7.75 -13.88
N PHE A 96 6.71 -7.45 -12.75
CA PHE A 96 5.96 -6.20 -12.58
C PHE A 96 6.88 -4.98 -12.74
N LYS A 97 8.01 -4.95 -12.02
CA LYS A 97 8.99 -3.87 -12.09
C LYS A 97 9.51 -3.64 -13.51
N ALA A 98 9.91 -4.71 -14.22
CA ALA A 98 10.42 -4.58 -15.58
C ALA A 98 9.39 -3.96 -16.54
N ARG A 99 8.10 -4.29 -16.37
CA ARG A 99 7.02 -3.72 -17.17
C ARG A 99 6.69 -2.28 -16.78
N PHE A 100 6.76 -1.96 -15.49
CA PHE A 100 6.61 -0.60 -14.99
C PHE A 100 7.68 0.33 -15.58
N GLU A 101 8.95 -0.09 -15.54
CA GLU A 101 10.08 0.66 -16.13
C GLU A 101 9.99 0.78 -17.65
N ALA A 102 9.31 -0.15 -18.32
CA ALA A 102 9.02 -0.08 -19.74
C ALA A 102 7.80 0.81 -20.07
N GLY A 103 7.17 1.46 -19.08
CA GLY A 103 6.01 2.33 -19.27
C GLY A 103 4.74 1.58 -19.70
N GLN A 104 4.63 0.30 -19.36
CA GLN A 104 3.42 -0.46 -19.68
C GLN A 104 2.28 -0.09 -18.73
N ALA A 105 1.06 -0.17 -19.26
CA ALA A 105 -0.17 -0.16 -18.49
C ALA A 105 -0.20 -1.35 -17.52
N LEU A 106 -0.27 -1.07 -16.21
CA LEU A 106 -0.32 -2.07 -15.15
C LEU A 106 -1.57 -1.89 -14.29
N SER A 107 -2.09 -3.01 -13.83
CA SER A 107 -3.17 -3.11 -12.86
C SER A 107 -2.64 -3.70 -11.56
N GLU A 108 -2.80 -2.97 -10.47
CA GLU A 108 -2.43 -3.42 -9.14
C GLU A 108 -3.49 -3.04 -8.10
N ALA A 109 -3.45 -3.72 -6.96
CA ALA A 109 -4.35 -3.43 -5.85
C ALA A 109 -3.58 -3.20 -4.55
N PHE A 110 -3.94 -2.12 -3.85
CA PHE A 110 -3.56 -1.88 -2.48
C PHE A 110 -4.73 -2.28 -1.59
N ILE A 111 -4.56 -3.38 -0.88
CA ILE A 111 -5.55 -3.89 0.05
C ILE A 111 -5.16 -3.42 1.45
N ILE A 112 -6.05 -2.65 2.07
CA ILE A 112 -5.76 -1.88 3.27
C ILE A 112 -6.59 -2.45 4.41
N VAL A 113 -5.93 -3.17 5.33
CA VAL A 113 -6.61 -3.67 6.52
C VAL A 113 -6.87 -2.51 7.48
N HIS A 114 -8.15 -2.25 7.71
CA HIS A 114 -8.67 -1.23 8.62
C HIS A 114 -9.95 -1.77 9.24
N GLU A 115 -9.94 -2.02 10.55
CA GLU A 115 -11.08 -2.62 11.26
C GLU A 115 -12.37 -1.85 10.98
N GLY A 116 -13.42 -2.57 10.60
CA GLY A 116 -14.73 -1.99 10.31
C GLY A 116 -14.86 -1.30 8.95
N ALA A 117 -13.86 -1.37 8.08
CA ALA A 117 -13.98 -0.92 6.69
C ALA A 117 -15.00 -1.78 5.90
N ASP A 118 -15.69 -1.16 4.96
CA ASP A 118 -16.56 -1.81 3.98
C ASP A 118 -15.89 -1.78 2.60
N PRO A 119 -15.44 -2.93 2.04
CA PRO A 119 -14.74 -2.96 0.74
C PRO A 119 -15.58 -2.47 -0.45
N SER A 120 -16.89 -2.31 -0.28
CA SER A 120 -17.77 -1.73 -1.30
C SER A 120 -17.82 -0.21 -1.25
N ALA A 121 -17.65 0.38 -0.06
CA ALA A 121 -17.73 1.83 0.16
C ALA A 121 -16.33 2.46 0.26
N ASP A 122 -15.40 1.79 0.95
CA ASP A 122 -14.03 2.22 1.20
C ASP A 122 -13.11 1.81 0.04
N ARG A 123 -13.44 2.25 -1.17
CA ARG A 123 -12.73 1.87 -2.39
C ARG A 123 -12.60 3.02 -3.38
N VAL A 124 -11.42 3.12 -3.99
CA VAL A 124 -11.15 3.99 -5.14
C VAL A 124 -10.48 3.17 -6.23
N VAL A 125 -10.86 3.39 -7.49
CA VAL A 125 -10.18 2.85 -8.67
C VAL A 125 -9.64 4.04 -9.46
N LEU A 126 -8.33 4.06 -9.65
CA LEU A 126 -7.63 5.09 -10.41
C LEU A 126 -7.25 4.49 -11.75
N ASP A 127 -7.93 4.89 -12.82
CA ASP A 127 -7.57 4.48 -14.17
C ASP A 127 -6.29 5.21 -14.61
N LYS A 128 -5.37 4.48 -15.24
CA LYS A 128 -4.10 5.03 -15.73
C LYS A 128 -4.17 5.37 -17.21
N ASP A 129 -3.48 6.44 -17.59
CA ASP A 129 -3.31 6.80 -18.99
C ASP A 129 -2.62 5.66 -19.75
N GLY A 130 -3.19 5.25 -20.88
CA GLY A 130 -2.70 4.11 -21.66
C GLY A 130 -3.23 2.73 -21.20
N GLY A 131 -4.07 2.70 -20.17
CA GLY A 131 -4.74 1.50 -19.65
C GLY A 131 -4.18 1.03 -18.30
N GLY A 132 -4.84 0.05 -17.69
CA GLY A 132 -4.52 -0.42 -16.35
C GLY A 132 -5.16 0.46 -15.26
N SER A 133 -4.98 0.07 -14.00
CA SER A 133 -5.60 0.76 -12.87
C SER A 133 -4.93 0.47 -11.53
N THR A 134 -4.91 1.45 -10.63
CA THR A 134 -4.63 1.21 -9.20
C THR A 134 -5.94 1.10 -8.45
N THR A 135 -6.23 -0.06 -7.86
CA THR A 135 -7.37 -0.22 -6.94
C THR A 135 -6.91 -0.05 -5.51
N LEU A 136 -7.41 0.97 -4.81
CA LEU A 136 -7.27 1.14 -3.37
C LEU A 136 -8.54 0.61 -2.70
N VAL A 137 -8.43 -0.33 -1.77
CA VAL A 137 -9.61 -0.91 -1.11
C VAL A 137 -9.35 -1.20 0.38
N GLY A 138 -10.19 -0.61 1.23
CA GLY A 138 -10.29 -0.92 2.64
C GLY A 138 -10.98 -2.25 2.89
N VAL A 139 -10.44 -3.05 3.81
CA VAL A 139 -11.04 -4.32 4.23
C VAL A 139 -11.00 -4.43 5.75
N PRO A 140 -12.02 -5.04 6.38
CA PRO A 140 -12.12 -5.08 7.84
C PRO A 140 -11.06 -5.96 8.50
N ASP A 141 -10.56 -6.99 7.78
CA ASP A 141 -9.61 -7.96 8.30
C ASP A 141 -8.89 -8.72 7.16
N ALA A 142 -7.98 -9.63 7.53
CA ALA A 142 -7.22 -10.46 6.60
C ALA A 142 -8.06 -11.49 5.84
N ALA A 143 -9.20 -11.93 6.37
CA ALA A 143 -10.08 -12.86 5.66
C ALA A 143 -10.81 -12.15 4.52
N ALA A 144 -11.34 -10.96 4.78
CA ALA A 144 -11.90 -10.08 3.77
C ALA A 144 -10.84 -9.64 2.74
N ALA A 145 -9.59 -9.39 3.17
CA ALA A 145 -8.46 -9.14 2.27
C ALA A 145 -8.29 -10.28 1.25
N ALA A 146 -8.30 -11.54 1.71
CA ALA A 146 -8.15 -12.71 0.86
C ALA A 146 -9.32 -12.89 -0.11
N GLU A 147 -10.56 -12.67 0.35
CA GLU A 147 -11.74 -12.71 -0.53
C GLU A 147 -11.68 -11.65 -1.63
N VAL A 148 -11.34 -10.41 -1.28
CA VAL A 148 -11.22 -9.30 -2.22
C VAL A 148 -10.09 -9.56 -3.22
N ALA A 149 -8.93 -10.03 -2.74
CA ALA A 149 -7.80 -10.41 -3.58
C ALA A 149 -8.18 -11.50 -4.59
N GLY A 150 -8.81 -12.58 -4.14
CA GLY A 150 -9.23 -13.69 -5.00
C GLY A 150 -10.20 -13.26 -6.10
N LYS A 151 -11.14 -12.34 -5.79
CA LYS A 151 -12.10 -11.80 -6.78
C LYS A 151 -11.42 -10.95 -7.87
N MET A 152 -10.33 -10.26 -7.54
CA MET A 152 -9.61 -9.38 -8.46
C MET A 152 -8.45 -10.07 -9.19
N ALA A 153 -7.99 -11.23 -8.69
CA ALA A 153 -6.72 -11.86 -9.06
C ALA A 153 -6.47 -11.97 -10.58
N ALA A 154 -7.50 -12.32 -11.37
CA ALA A 154 -7.36 -12.50 -12.82
C ALA A 154 -6.97 -11.22 -13.58
N GLY A 155 -7.22 -10.04 -13.00
CA GLY A 155 -6.92 -8.74 -13.62
C GLY A 155 -5.75 -8.00 -12.99
N LEU A 156 -5.07 -8.58 -11.99
CA LEU A 156 -4.00 -7.94 -11.24
C LEU A 156 -2.63 -8.47 -11.62
N GLN A 157 -1.63 -7.60 -11.53
CA GLN A 157 -0.22 -7.94 -11.73
C GLN A 157 0.61 -7.77 -10.45
N LEU A 158 0.01 -7.20 -9.41
CA LEU A 158 0.62 -6.98 -8.09
C LEU A 158 -0.48 -6.72 -7.05
N ILE A 159 -0.26 -7.20 -5.82
CA ILE A 159 -1.01 -6.79 -4.64
C ILE A 159 -0.02 -6.28 -3.59
N GLU A 160 -0.37 -5.18 -2.93
CA GLU A 160 0.29 -4.71 -1.71
C GLU A 160 -0.70 -4.75 -0.55
N LEU A 161 -0.32 -5.43 0.52
CA LEU A 161 -1.14 -5.63 1.72
C LEU A 161 -0.63 -4.74 2.86
N TYR A 162 -1.47 -3.78 3.25
CA TYR A 162 -1.20 -2.75 4.23
C TYR A 162 -1.96 -2.97 5.53
N GLY A 163 -1.48 -2.37 6.63
CA GLY A 163 -2.14 -2.41 7.93
C GLY A 163 -2.19 -3.78 8.62
N THR A 164 -1.30 -4.70 8.24
CA THR A 164 -1.22 -6.02 8.87
C THR A 164 -0.08 -6.13 9.88
N PRO A 165 -0.23 -6.91 10.97
CA PRO A 165 0.79 -7.02 12.02
C PRO A 165 2.02 -7.87 11.62
N GLY A 166 1.97 -8.57 10.48
CA GLY A 166 3.04 -9.45 10.04
C GLY A 166 2.62 -10.49 9.00
N PRO A 167 3.51 -11.46 8.69
CA PRO A 167 3.34 -12.37 7.56
C PRO A 167 2.16 -13.35 7.71
N ASP A 168 1.75 -13.70 8.93
CA ASP A 168 0.59 -14.59 9.15
C ASP A 168 -0.70 -14.03 8.54
N ALA A 169 -0.84 -12.70 8.49
CA ALA A 169 -2.00 -12.04 7.89
C ALA A 169 -1.97 -12.06 6.34
N ALA A 170 -0.80 -12.29 5.73
CA ALA A 170 -0.65 -12.34 4.28
C ALA A 170 -0.85 -13.74 3.70
N GLU A 171 -0.63 -14.79 4.49
CA GLU A 171 -0.81 -16.19 4.10
C GLU A 171 -2.15 -16.47 3.38
N PRO A 172 -3.32 -16.06 3.91
CA PRO A 172 -4.58 -16.33 3.22
C PRO A 172 -4.72 -15.54 1.91
N VAL A 173 -4.14 -14.34 1.82
CA VAL A 173 -4.14 -13.51 0.60
C VAL A 173 -3.28 -14.17 -0.48
N ILE A 174 -2.08 -14.63 -0.12
CA ILE A 174 -1.18 -15.35 -1.04
C ILE A 174 -1.85 -16.59 -1.60
N ARG A 175 -2.49 -17.41 -0.74
CA ARG A 175 -3.23 -18.59 -1.20
C ARG A 175 -4.38 -18.26 -2.15
N ALA A 176 -5.11 -17.17 -1.88
CA ALA A 176 -6.25 -16.77 -2.70
C ALA A 176 -5.85 -16.41 -4.15
N VAL A 177 -4.60 -15.99 -4.37
CA VAL A 177 -4.12 -15.52 -5.68
C VAL A 177 -3.05 -16.41 -6.30
N GLU A 178 -2.63 -17.48 -5.61
CA GLU A 178 -1.54 -18.37 -6.03
C GLU A 178 -1.74 -18.93 -7.44
N THR A 179 -2.97 -19.36 -7.77
CA THR A 179 -3.27 -19.92 -9.10
C THR A 179 -3.18 -18.86 -10.21
N ALA A 180 -3.46 -17.60 -9.90
CA ALA A 180 -3.32 -16.48 -10.84
C ALA A 180 -1.87 -15.97 -10.93
N GLY A 181 -0.98 -16.39 -10.03
CA GLY A 181 0.42 -15.99 -10.02
C GLY A 181 0.65 -14.51 -9.68
N VAL A 182 -0.28 -13.89 -8.95
CA VAL A 182 -0.17 -12.48 -8.56
C VAL A 182 0.80 -12.36 -7.37
N PRO A 183 1.91 -11.60 -7.50
CA PRO A 183 2.82 -11.37 -6.39
C PRO A 183 2.15 -10.52 -5.30
N VAL A 184 2.40 -10.86 -4.04
CA VAL A 184 1.87 -10.16 -2.86
C VAL A 184 3.02 -9.58 -2.05
N GLY A 185 2.98 -8.26 -1.86
CA GLY A 185 3.83 -7.53 -0.92
C GLY A 185 3.11 -7.35 0.41
N VAL A 186 3.86 -7.37 1.51
CA VAL A 186 3.32 -7.27 2.87
C VAL A 186 4.07 -6.17 3.62
N ILE A 187 3.33 -5.36 4.37
CA ILE A 187 3.93 -4.32 5.19
C ILE A 187 4.84 -4.93 6.27
N ALA A 188 6.07 -4.42 6.35
CA ALA A 188 6.99 -4.73 7.44
C ALA A 188 7.26 -3.48 8.26
N HIS A 189 6.98 -3.56 9.56
CA HIS A 189 7.27 -2.50 10.51
C HIS A 189 8.58 -2.78 11.24
N ARG A 190 9.33 -1.72 11.52
CA ARG A 190 10.39 -1.77 12.52
C ARG A 190 9.73 -1.83 13.90
N ARG A 191 9.96 -2.91 14.64
CA ARG A 191 9.62 -3.00 16.07
C ARG A 191 10.60 -2.20 16.91
#